data_AF-A0A0P4VTX1-F1
#
_entry.id   AF-A0A0P4VTX1-F1
#
_cell.length_a   1.000
_cell.length_b   1.000
_cell.length_c   1.000
_cell.angle_alpha   90.00
_cell.angle_beta   90.00
_cell.angle_gamma   90.00
#
_symmetry.space_group_name_H-M   'P 1'
#
loop_
_entity.id
_entity.type
_entity.pdbx_description
1 polymer ?
#
loop_
_entity_poly.entity_id
_entity_poly.type
_entity_poly.pdbx_seq_one_letter_code
_entity_poly.pdbx_strand_id
1 'polypeptide(L)'
;MFKKVETATVVITEVEDSDERDGAPSGTLSSATNRGTRTEGEPSRGQATEGRNEDKQKLIGLSGGRSWKQVMIYNKWAILGYLMLFCIFLGLIIPYILTSFAFPTPVYNARGSCFLNISYRFECLPGVSMPTRDECHALGCCYGSNNGDLYAPSCFHSIPSEYGYRVTNVTTSPGVLLSDSASPDGPKVKGRKMYRLGEAGDITLELGPLKEKTNFDTEAWSLRARVQRGGNDVVRVLVFSPEHDFLDDDFAAEPASSYQLDVTVTQDLDGDFNITVTRLATGEVVLETIFGPMIYGRDFAELTTRIPTQQLYGLGLRRNFHFEPNYKHRDRWPLFTQETTYMVDNTTVASGNSGAHPFYMNFEKTPGYMYGLYLRTSAPVEVGVVPIPAVVFRGVGTLWDLRIMAGPTPRDVTRQYTSMVGRPAMPPYWALGYHLCRSGLAPSDFSVYEYVCMCVCVLMCIT
;
A
#
# COMPACT_ATOMS: atom_id res chain seq x y z
N MET A 1 -16.60 10.47 52.31
CA MET A 1 -17.85 10.80 51.59
C MET A 1 -17.70 10.32 50.15
N PHE A 2 -18.15 9.10 49.86
CA PHE A 2 -18.30 8.62 48.48
C PHE A 2 -19.73 8.93 48.05
N LYS A 3 -19.90 9.70 46.97
CA LYS A 3 -21.20 9.84 46.31
C LYS A 3 -21.06 9.44 44.84
N LYS A 4 -21.73 8.32 44.57
CA LYS A 4 -21.98 7.62 43.32
C LYS A 4 -22.59 8.59 42.29
N VAL A 5 -22.07 8.60 41.06
CA VAL A 5 -22.72 9.25 39.92
C VAL A 5 -23.31 8.13 39.08
N GLU A 6 -24.64 8.11 38.98
CA GLU A 6 -25.41 7.15 38.21
C GLU A 6 -25.52 7.58 36.74
N THR A 7 -25.40 6.59 35.87
CA THR A 7 -25.61 6.59 34.43
C THR A 7 -27.05 6.95 34.07
N ALA A 8 -27.24 7.89 33.14
CA ALA A 8 -28.52 8.13 32.49
C ALA A 8 -28.47 7.64 31.03
N THR A 9 -29.21 6.56 30.77
CA THR A 9 -29.48 6.01 29.44
C THR A 9 -30.68 6.75 28.86
N VAL A 10 -30.52 7.37 27.69
CA VAL A 10 -31.64 8.02 26.98
C VAL A 10 -32.23 7.00 26.00
N VAL A 11 -33.49 6.64 26.25
CA VAL A 11 -34.37 5.84 25.39
C VAL A 11 -35.14 6.81 24.50
N ILE A 12 -35.15 6.57 23.19
CA ILE A 12 -36.04 7.25 22.24
C ILE A 12 -36.94 6.19 21.60
N THR A 13 -38.19 6.19 22.05
CA THR A 13 -39.41 5.71 21.39
C THR A 13 -40.28 6.98 21.27
N GLU A 14 -41.09 7.28 20.27
CA GLU A 14 -41.86 6.50 19.29
C GLU A 14 -42.49 7.54 18.32
N VAL A 15 -43.43 7.09 17.48
CA VAL A 15 -44.57 7.84 16.90
C VAL A 15 -44.55 7.98 15.37
N GLU A 16 -45.25 7.04 14.75
CA GLU A 16 -46.03 7.20 13.52
C GLU A 16 -47.13 8.24 13.73
N ASP A 17 -47.39 9.11 12.76
CA ASP A 17 -48.78 9.36 12.31
C ASP A 17 -48.86 10.05 10.95
N SER A 18 -50.10 10.10 10.49
CA SER A 18 -50.67 10.04 9.15
C SER A 18 -51.05 11.39 8.50
N ASP A 19 -51.23 11.30 7.17
CA ASP A 19 -52.25 11.90 6.30
C ASP A 19 -52.40 13.41 6.00
N GLU A 20 -52.46 13.64 4.66
CA GLU A 20 -53.38 14.48 3.86
C GLU A 20 -53.12 15.94 3.42
N ARG A 21 -53.06 16.08 2.06
CA ARG A 21 -53.68 17.08 1.13
C ARG A 21 -53.31 18.57 1.26
N ASP A 22 -53.16 19.41 0.22
CA ASP A 22 -53.47 19.43 -1.22
C ASP A 22 -52.55 20.48 -1.93
N GLY A 23 -52.34 20.36 -3.25
CA GLY A 23 -51.85 21.48 -4.08
C GLY A 23 -51.05 21.13 -5.35
N ALA A 24 -51.74 20.80 -6.44
CA ALA A 24 -51.21 20.57 -7.80
C ALA A 24 -51.06 21.90 -8.61
N PRO A 25 -50.74 21.95 -9.92
CA PRO A 25 -50.20 20.94 -10.85
C PRO A 25 -49.06 21.43 -11.79
N SER A 26 -48.50 20.50 -12.57
CA SER A 26 -48.20 20.56 -14.03
C SER A 26 -46.80 20.06 -14.42
N GLY A 27 -46.75 19.11 -15.35
CA GLY A 27 -45.49 18.57 -15.89
C GLY A 27 -45.60 17.12 -16.35
N THR A 28 -46.14 16.94 -17.55
CA THR A 28 -46.46 15.72 -18.30
C THR A 28 -45.36 14.67 -18.48
N LEU A 29 -45.75 13.41 -18.23
CA LEU A 29 -45.62 12.18 -19.03
C LEU A 29 -44.25 11.72 -19.58
N SER A 30 -43.81 10.57 -19.05
CA SER A 30 -43.06 9.53 -19.78
C SER A 30 -44.05 8.52 -20.36
N SER A 31 -43.81 7.98 -21.56
CA SER A 31 -43.47 6.55 -21.73
C SER A 31 -43.36 6.15 -23.22
N ALA A 32 -42.41 5.25 -23.45
CA ALA A 32 -42.58 4.02 -24.23
C ALA A 32 -42.74 4.08 -25.77
N THR A 33 -41.64 3.64 -26.41
CA THR A 33 -41.54 2.60 -27.46
C THR A 33 -42.13 2.79 -28.87
N ASN A 34 -41.21 2.51 -29.80
CA ASN A 34 -41.34 1.76 -31.06
C ASN A 34 -41.56 2.47 -32.39
N ARG A 35 -40.72 2.01 -33.34
CA ARG A 35 -40.74 2.11 -34.82
C ARG A 35 -40.19 3.38 -35.47
N GLY A 36 -38.88 3.35 -35.74
CA GLY A 36 -38.34 3.79 -37.05
C GLY A 36 -38.71 2.75 -38.12
N THR A 37 -38.72 3.02 -39.42
CA THR A 37 -38.12 4.08 -40.22
C THR A 37 -38.82 4.08 -41.58
N ARG A 38 -39.02 5.26 -42.19
CA ARG A 38 -39.38 5.45 -43.59
C ARG A 38 -38.28 6.29 -44.24
N THR A 39 -37.69 5.80 -45.32
CA THR A 39 -37.00 6.63 -46.32
C THR A 39 -37.49 6.22 -47.70
N GLU A 40 -37.88 7.24 -48.45
CA GLU A 40 -38.50 7.22 -49.78
C GLU A 40 -37.47 7.02 -50.90
N GLY A 41 -37.97 6.63 -52.07
CA GLY A 41 -37.19 6.56 -53.30
C GLY A 41 -37.93 5.84 -54.43
N GLU A 42 -38.95 6.49 -54.99
CA GLU A 42 -39.65 6.17 -56.25
C GLU A 42 -38.73 6.45 -57.49
N PRO A 43 -39.14 6.26 -58.77
CA PRO A 43 -40.43 5.76 -59.29
C PRO A 43 -40.37 4.80 -60.50
N SER A 44 -41.56 4.32 -60.87
CA SER A 44 -42.15 4.40 -62.23
C SER A 44 -42.57 3.09 -62.92
N ARG A 45 -43.88 3.06 -63.17
CA ARG A 45 -44.60 2.68 -64.41
C ARG A 45 -44.92 1.20 -64.68
N GLY A 46 -46.22 0.93 -64.82
CA GLY A 46 -46.72 0.07 -65.90
C GLY A 46 -47.59 -1.13 -65.51
N GLN A 47 -48.87 -0.84 -65.22
CA GLN A 47 -50.09 -1.55 -65.65
C GLN A 47 -50.10 -3.08 -65.96
N ALA A 48 -51.09 -3.71 -65.31
CA ALA A 48 -52.17 -4.53 -65.91
C ALA A 48 -52.11 -6.07 -65.77
N THR A 49 -53.07 -6.52 -64.94
CA THR A 49 -54.10 -7.56 -65.20
C THR A 49 -53.76 -9.04 -65.29
N GLU A 50 -54.56 -9.78 -64.50
CA GLU A 50 -55.24 -11.05 -64.83
C GLU A 50 -54.57 -12.35 -64.36
N GLY A 51 -55.18 -12.94 -63.33
CA GLY A 51 -55.15 -14.39 -63.11
C GLY A 51 -55.99 -15.09 -64.20
N ARG A 52 -56.17 -16.40 -64.23
CA ARG A 52 -55.83 -17.52 -63.36
C ARG A 52 -56.23 -18.76 -64.16
N ASN A 53 -55.53 -19.87 -63.90
CA ASN A 53 -55.92 -21.27 -64.14
C ASN A 53 -55.85 -21.83 -65.56
N GLU A 54 -54.94 -22.81 -65.75
CA GLU A 54 -55.19 -24.28 -65.78
C GLU A 54 -55.52 -24.69 -67.22
N ASP A 55 -54.86 -25.67 -67.85
CA ASP A 55 -54.74 -27.03 -67.36
C ASP A 55 -53.80 -27.89 -68.26
N LYS A 56 -53.23 -28.92 -67.64
CA LYS A 56 -52.87 -30.25 -68.19
C LYS A 56 -51.70 -30.50 -69.16
N GLN A 57 -50.81 -31.33 -68.61
CA GLN A 57 -50.32 -32.62 -69.14
C GLN A 57 -49.00 -32.70 -69.94
N LYS A 58 -48.03 -33.32 -69.24
CA LYS A 58 -47.32 -34.56 -69.61
C LYS A 58 -46.03 -34.50 -70.49
N LEU A 59 -44.99 -35.06 -69.85
CA LEU A 59 -44.03 -36.08 -70.35
C LEU A 59 -42.67 -35.63 -70.92
N ILE A 60 -41.64 -36.00 -70.13
CA ILE A 60 -40.42 -36.76 -70.47
C ILE A 60 -39.28 -36.07 -71.23
N GLY A 61 -38.17 -35.95 -70.50
CA GLY A 61 -36.81 -36.36 -70.92
C GLY A 61 -35.97 -35.26 -71.56
N LEU A 62 -34.67 -35.10 -71.29
CA LEU A 62 -33.68 -35.94 -70.62
C LEU A 62 -32.39 -35.10 -70.46
N SER A 63 -31.58 -35.44 -69.44
CA SER A 63 -30.14 -35.18 -69.31
C SER A 63 -29.71 -33.73 -69.00
N GLY A 64 -28.96 -33.41 -67.95
CA GLY A 64 -28.14 -34.19 -67.05
C GLY A 64 -26.99 -33.31 -66.52
N GLY A 65 -27.07 -32.88 -65.25
CA GLY A 65 -26.01 -32.13 -64.57
C GLY A 65 -26.25 -32.14 -63.07
N ARG A 66 -25.53 -33.01 -62.34
CA ARG A 66 -25.73 -33.20 -60.89
C ARG A 66 -25.18 -31.97 -60.15
N SER A 67 -26.05 -31.21 -59.48
CA SER A 67 -25.71 -29.97 -58.76
C SER A 67 -24.83 -30.25 -57.53
N TRP A 68 -23.79 -29.44 -57.30
CA TRP A 68 -22.82 -29.51 -56.20
C TRP A 68 -23.47 -29.64 -54.80
N LYS A 69 -24.69 -29.11 -54.65
CA LYS A 69 -25.50 -29.22 -53.42
C LYS A 69 -25.84 -30.68 -53.06
N GLN A 70 -25.92 -31.59 -54.04
CA GLN A 70 -26.21 -33.01 -53.79
C GLN A 70 -24.99 -33.85 -53.40
N VAL A 71 -23.77 -33.39 -53.69
CA VAL A 71 -22.54 -34.07 -53.23
C VAL A 71 -22.27 -33.74 -51.75
N MET A 72 -22.59 -32.52 -51.32
CA MET A 72 -22.36 -32.06 -49.94
C MET A 72 -23.26 -32.73 -48.90
N ILE A 73 -24.50 -33.11 -49.26
CA ILE A 73 -25.45 -33.67 -48.29
C ILE A 73 -25.26 -35.19 -48.09
N TYR A 74 -24.68 -35.91 -49.06
CA TYR A 74 -24.64 -37.38 -49.02
C TYR A 74 -23.27 -37.98 -48.66
N ASN A 75 -22.19 -37.19 -48.72
CA ASN A 75 -20.86 -37.68 -48.37
C ASN A 75 -20.56 -37.46 -46.88
N LYS A 76 -20.65 -38.53 -46.09
CA LYS A 76 -20.39 -38.51 -44.64
C LYS A 76 -19.01 -37.92 -44.28
N TRP A 77 -17.99 -38.12 -45.13
CA TRP A 77 -16.65 -37.57 -44.91
C TRP A 77 -16.58 -36.06 -45.11
N ALA A 78 -17.37 -35.51 -46.04
CA ALA A 78 -17.44 -34.07 -46.26
C ALA A 78 -18.18 -33.37 -45.10
N ILE A 79 -19.24 -33.98 -44.58
CA ILE A 79 -19.97 -33.48 -43.40
C ILE A 79 -19.06 -33.48 -42.16
N LEU A 80 -18.30 -34.57 -41.93
CA LEU A 80 -17.34 -34.65 -40.84
C LEU A 80 -16.22 -33.61 -40.96
N GLY A 81 -15.70 -33.38 -42.17
CA GLY A 81 -14.68 -32.34 -42.42
C GLY A 81 -15.19 -30.94 -42.10
N TYR A 82 -16.42 -30.61 -42.49
CA TYR A 82 -17.04 -29.31 -42.21
C TYR A 82 -17.40 -29.13 -40.72
N LEU A 83 -17.88 -30.18 -40.05
CA LEU A 83 -18.10 -30.15 -38.61
C LEU A 83 -16.78 -29.91 -37.85
N MET A 84 -15.69 -30.55 -38.28
CA MET A 84 -14.38 -30.33 -37.67
C MET A 84 -13.89 -28.89 -37.88
N LEU A 85 -14.02 -28.35 -39.09
CA LEU A 85 -13.69 -26.94 -39.38
C LEU A 85 -14.56 -25.96 -38.59
N PHE A 86 -15.85 -26.24 -38.42
CA PHE A 86 -16.75 -25.43 -37.62
C PHE A 86 -16.41 -25.48 -36.13
N CYS A 87 -16.04 -26.66 -35.62
CA CYS A 87 -15.54 -26.82 -34.24
C CYS A 87 -14.20 -26.10 -34.02
N ILE A 88 -13.29 -26.10 -35.01
CA ILE A 88 -12.04 -25.33 -34.96
C ILE A 88 -12.32 -23.83 -34.98
N PHE A 89 -13.28 -23.38 -35.80
CA PHE A 89 -13.67 -21.98 -35.86
C PHE A 89 -14.28 -21.49 -34.53
N LEU A 90 -15.18 -22.28 -33.93
CA LEU A 90 -15.77 -21.98 -32.62
C LEU A 90 -14.80 -22.13 -31.45
N GLY A 91 -13.91 -23.12 -31.49
CA GLY A 91 -13.05 -23.50 -30.37
C GLY A 91 -11.70 -22.77 -30.33
N LEU A 92 -11.19 -22.30 -31.48
CA LEU A 92 -9.88 -21.66 -31.56
C LEU A 92 -9.95 -20.27 -32.17
N ILE A 93 -10.66 -20.10 -33.30
CA ILE A 93 -10.64 -18.83 -34.04
C ILE A 93 -11.48 -17.77 -33.35
N ILE A 94 -12.70 -18.08 -32.90
CA ILE A 94 -13.55 -17.14 -32.17
C ILE A 94 -12.91 -16.70 -30.84
N PRO A 95 -12.37 -17.60 -29.99
CA PRO A 95 -11.63 -17.20 -28.80
C PRO A 95 -10.39 -16.35 -29.12
N TYR A 96 -9.66 -16.67 -30.19
CA TYR A 96 -8.51 -15.87 -30.63
C TYR A 96 -8.93 -14.45 -31.08
N ILE A 97 -10.02 -14.33 -31.84
CA ILE A 97 -10.54 -13.02 -32.28
C ILE A 97 -11.09 -12.23 -31.08
N LEU A 98 -11.83 -12.88 -30.16
CA LEU A 98 -12.33 -12.23 -28.95
C LEU A 98 -11.19 -11.75 -28.04
N THR A 99 -10.13 -12.56 -27.88
CA THR A 99 -8.95 -12.16 -27.10
C THR A 99 -8.11 -11.08 -27.80
N SER A 100 -8.08 -11.04 -29.13
CA SER A 100 -7.29 -10.06 -29.89
C SER A 100 -8.01 -8.73 -30.11
N PHE A 101 -9.35 -8.71 -30.17
CA PHE A 101 -10.13 -7.52 -30.56
C PHE A 101 -11.13 -7.04 -29.49
N ALA A 102 -11.69 -7.92 -28.65
CA ALA A 102 -12.68 -7.51 -27.64
C ALA A 102 -12.02 -7.04 -26.33
N PHE A 103 -10.83 -7.54 -26.05
CA PHE A 103 -9.98 -7.06 -24.98
C PHE A 103 -8.68 -6.60 -25.61
N PRO A 104 -8.51 -5.32 -25.98
CA PRO A 104 -7.17 -4.78 -25.96
C PRO A 104 -6.70 -5.02 -24.53
N THR A 105 -5.96 -6.10 -24.28
CA THR A 105 -5.14 -6.15 -23.09
C THR A 105 -4.23 -4.96 -23.28
N PRO A 106 -4.34 -3.91 -22.46
CA PRO A 106 -3.20 -3.06 -22.40
C PRO A 106 -2.17 -3.93 -21.68
N VAL A 107 -1.38 -4.65 -22.48
CA VAL A 107 -0.08 -5.13 -22.05
C VAL A 107 0.73 -3.84 -21.86
N TYR A 108 0.46 -3.13 -20.77
CA TYR A 108 1.40 -2.16 -20.28
C TYR A 108 2.62 -3.00 -19.92
N ASN A 109 3.78 -2.58 -20.41
CA ASN A 109 5.08 -3.21 -20.16
C ASN A 109 5.48 -3.09 -18.68
N ALA A 110 4.56 -3.33 -17.74
CA ALA A 110 4.77 -3.35 -16.32
C ALA A 110 5.09 -4.80 -15.91
N ARG A 111 6.22 -5.02 -15.25
CA ARG A 111 6.48 -6.27 -14.54
C ARG A 111 5.30 -6.55 -13.58
N GLY A 112 4.71 -7.75 -13.62
CA GLY A 112 3.67 -8.17 -12.69
C GLY A 112 2.22 -7.88 -13.11
N SER A 113 1.31 -7.84 -12.13
CA SER A 113 -0.13 -7.66 -12.35
C SER A 113 -0.61 -6.27 -11.91
N CYS A 114 -1.40 -5.63 -12.77
CA CYS A 114 -2.15 -4.42 -12.47
C CYS A 114 -3.56 -4.69 -11.90
N PHE A 115 -3.99 -5.95 -11.87
CA PHE A 115 -5.31 -6.32 -11.34
C PHE A 115 -5.25 -6.43 -9.80
N LEU A 116 -5.17 -5.28 -9.15
CA LEU A 116 -5.03 -5.15 -7.70
C LEU A 116 -6.30 -4.59 -7.07
N ASN A 117 -6.70 -5.19 -5.94
CA ASN A 117 -7.68 -4.58 -5.06
C ASN A 117 -7.12 -3.24 -4.54
N ILE A 118 -7.98 -2.23 -4.38
CA ILE A 118 -7.63 -0.88 -3.91
C ILE A 118 -6.75 -0.94 -2.65
N SER A 119 -7.04 -1.85 -1.72
CA SER A 119 -6.26 -2.00 -0.48
C SER A 119 -4.78 -2.30 -0.71
N TYR A 120 -4.42 -2.98 -1.82
CA TYR A 120 -3.05 -3.38 -2.18
C TYR A 120 -2.33 -2.37 -3.07
N ARG A 121 -2.98 -1.25 -3.42
CA ARG A 121 -2.36 -0.23 -4.27
C ARG A 121 -1.38 0.61 -3.46
N PHE A 122 -0.12 0.59 -3.89
CA PHE A 122 0.93 1.52 -3.46
C PHE A 122 1.04 2.63 -4.50
N GLU A 123 1.00 3.87 -4.06
CA GLU A 123 1.06 5.05 -4.94
C GLU A 123 2.42 5.13 -5.64
N CYS A 124 2.42 5.30 -6.96
CA CYS A 124 3.64 5.36 -7.77
C CYS A 124 4.18 6.78 -7.99
N LEU A 125 3.31 7.79 -7.88
CA LEU A 125 3.65 9.20 -8.04
C LEU A 125 3.23 9.98 -6.79
N PRO A 126 3.98 9.86 -5.67
CA PRO A 126 3.67 10.63 -4.47
C PRO A 126 3.84 12.13 -4.75
N GLY A 127 2.90 12.94 -4.25
CA GLY A 127 2.90 14.41 -4.41
C GLY A 127 2.18 14.92 -5.66
N VAL A 128 1.76 14.05 -6.59
CA VAL A 128 0.95 14.42 -7.76
C VAL A 128 -0.51 14.09 -7.49
N SER A 129 -1.37 15.11 -7.38
CA SER A 129 -2.76 14.92 -6.96
C SER A 129 -3.65 14.24 -8.00
N MET A 130 -3.37 14.42 -9.29
CA MET A 130 -4.16 13.85 -10.39
C MET A 130 -3.26 13.47 -11.57
N PRO A 131 -2.48 12.39 -11.46
CA PRO A 131 -1.67 11.92 -12.58
C PRO A 131 -2.58 11.47 -13.72
N THR A 132 -2.22 11.82 -14.96
CA THR A 132 -2.92 11.31 -16.14
C THR A 132 -2.59 9.84 -16.37
N ARG A 133 -3.44 9.16 -17.15
CA ARG A 133 -3.22 7.77 -17.52
C ARG A 133 -1.89 7.56 -18.24
N ASP A 134 -1.55 8.46 -19.15
CA ASP A 134 -0.35 8.34 -19.99
C ASP A 134 0.93 8.62 -19.18
N GLU A 135 0.91 9.62 -18.29
CA GLU A 135 2.01 9.89 -17.34
C GLU A 135 2.27 8.66 -16.45
N CYS A 136 1.22 8.04 -15.92
CA CYS A 136 1.36 6.86 -15.08
C CYS A 136 1.99 5.67 -15.83
N HIS A 137 1.53 5.42 -17.05
CA HIS A 137 2.05 4.31 -17.86
C HIS A 137 3.46 4.57 -18.40
N ALA A 138 3.82 5.83 -18.67
CA ALA A 138 5.18 6.21 -19.07
C ALA A 138 6.21 5.82 -18.00
N LEU A 139 5.81 5.80 -16.73
CA LEU A 139 6.62 5.35 -15.60
C LEU A 139 6.59 3.83 -15.39
N GLY A 140 5.88 3.06 -16.21
CA GLY A 140 5.71 1.61 -16.03
C GLY A 140 4.80 1.24 -14.86
N CYS A 141 3.97 2.17 -14.39
CA CYS A 141 3.00 1.94 -13.33
C CYS A 141 1.61 1.65 -13.89
N CYS A 142 0.71 1.18 -13.02
CA CYS A 142 -0.66 0.81 -13.35
C CYS A 142 -1.60 1.98 -13.09
N TYR A 143 -2.54 2.22 -14.02
CA TYR A 143 -3.59 3.22 -13.85
C TYR A 143 -4.97 2.56 -13.71
N GLY A 144 -5.77 2.96 -12.72
CA GLY A 144 -7.09 2.39 -12.47
C GLY A 144 -8.06 3.31 -11.74
N SER A 145 -9.36 3.04 -11.89
CA SER A 145 -10.41 3.73 -11.14
C SER A 145 -10.30 3.46 -9.65
N ASN A 146 -10.66 4.46 -8.84
CA ASN A 146 -10.65 4.40 -7.38
C ASN A 146 -11.99 3.97 -6.77
N ASN A 147 -13.00 3.65 -7.58
CA ASN A 147 -14.34 3.22 -7.13
C ASN A 147 -14.97 4.13 -6.05
N GLY A 148 -14.71 5.44 -6.13
CA GLY A 148 -15.21 6.42 -5.16
C GLY A 148 -14.37 6.58 -3.89
N ASP A 149 -13.28 5.84 -3.71
CA ASP A 149 -12.32 6.05 -2.63
C ASP A 149 -11.38 7.22 -2.97
N LEU A 150 -11.60 8.37 -2.31
CA LEU A 150 -10.82 9.58 -2.53
C LEU A 150 -9.33 9.44 -2.13
N TYR A 151 -9.01 8.50 -1.24
CA TYR A 151 -7.66 8.33 -0.71
C TYR A 151 -6.86 7.26 -1.46
N ALA A 152 -7.53 6.46 -2.30
CA ALA A 152 -6.86 5.46 -3.11
C ALA A 152 -6.06 6.12 -4.26
N PRO A 153 -4.82 5.68 -4.53
CA PRO A 153 -4.08 6.20 -5.68
C PRO A 153 -4.65 5.65 -6.99
N SER A 154 -4.89 6.54 -7.95
CA SER A 154 -5.27 6.17 -9.32
C SER A 154 -4.08 5.63 -10.12
N CYS A 155 -2.87 6.15 -9.85
CA CYS A 155 -1.59 5.65 -10.36
C CYS A 155 -0.83 4.88 -9.28
N PHE A 156 -0.62 3.59 -9.50
CA PHE A 156 -0.08 2.68 -8.48
C PHE A 156 0.93 1.68 -9.05
N HIS A 157 1.82 1.17 -8.21
CA HIS A 157 2.77 0.13 -8.58
C HIS A 157 2.07 -1.20 -8.90
N SER A 158 2.55 -1.91 -9.92
CA SER A 158 2.23 -3.31 -10.14
C SER A 158 2.74 -4.18 -8.99
N ILE A 159 2.22 -5.41 -8.87
CA ILE A 159 2.78 -6.41 -7.96
C ILE A 159 3.23 -7.65 -8.77
N PRO A 160 4.52 -8.03 -8.71
CA PRO A 160 5.64 -7.27 -8.13
C PRO A 160 5.90 -5.96 -8.91
N SER A 161 6.43 -4.94 -8.23
CA SER A 161 6.75 -3.64 -8.84
C SER A 161 7.93 -3.75 -9.81
N GLU A 162 7.96 -2.91 -10.85
CA GLU A 162 9.18 -2.70 -11.65
C GLU A 162 10.30 -2.02 -10.86
N TYR A 163 9.89 -1.23 -9.87
CA TYR A 163 10.76 -0.50 -8.98
C TYR A 163 11.10 -1.39 -7.78
N GLY A 164 12.19 -2.12 -7.92
CA GLY A 164 12.70 -3.00 -6.89
C GLY A 164 14.16 -3.35 -7.15
N TYR A 165 14.67 -4.31 -6.40
CA TYR A 165 16.07 -4.70 -6.42
C TYR A 165 16.21 -6.21 -6.54
N ARG A 166 17.27 -6.63 -7.22
CA ARG A 166 17.70 -8.03 -7.26
C ARG A 166 18.99 -8.22 -6.46
N VAL A 167 19.06 -9.32 -5.73
CA VAL A 167 20.29 -9.73 -5.06
C VAL A 167 21.26 -10.29 -6.10
N THR A 168 22.40 -9.64 -6.23
CA THR A 168 23.50 -10.06 -7.10
C THR A 168 24.48 -10.96 -6.38
N ASN A 169 24.73 -10.68 -5.10
CA ASN A 169 25.62 -11.47 -4.25
C ASN A 169 25.14 -11.43 -2.80
N VAL A 170 25.40 -12.52 -2.07
CA VAL A 170 25.16 -12.62 -0.63
C VAL A 170 26.44 -13.05 0.06
N THR A 171 26.89 -12.25 1.01
CA THR A 171 28.03 -12.57 1.87
C THR A 171 27.55 -12.73 3.31
N THR A 172 27.98 -13.79 3.97
CA THR A 172 27.56 -14.14 5.33
C THR A 172 28.77 -14.36 6.22
N SER A 173 28.73 -13.93 7.47
CA SER A 173 29.74 -14.32 8.46
C SER A 173 29.49 -15.73 9.03
N PRO A 174 30.50 -16.31 9.71
CA PRO A 174 30.35 -17.58 10.39
C PRO A 174 29.17 -17.58 11.38
N GLY A 175 28.31 -18.60 11.29
CA GLY A 175 27.13 -18.75 12.15
C GLY A 175 25.79 -18.53 11.46
N VAL A 176 25.76 -18.01 10.23
CA VAL A 176 24.55 -17.98 9.41
C VAL A 176 24.21 -19.40 8.92
N LEU A 177 22.96 -19.83 9.12
CA LEU A 177 22.47 -21.13 8.67
C LEU A 177 21.92 -21.00 7.24
N LEU A 178 22.49 -21.80 6.34
CA LEU A 178 22.06 -21.89 4.95
C LEU A 178 21.15 -23.10 4.77
N SER A 179 19.98 -22.90 4.18
CA SER A 179 19.12 -23.99 3.74
C SER A 179 18.55 -23.72 2.35
N ASP A 180 18.37 -24.79 1.57
CA ASP A 180 17.47 -24.75 0.43
C ASP A 180 16.05 -24.73 1.00
N SER A 181 15.28 -23.67 0.73
CA SER A 181 14.01 -23.48 1.42
C SER A 181 13.02 -24.57 1.01
N ALA A 182 12.75 -25.52 1.90
CA ALA A 182 11.43 -26.12 2.00
C ALA A 182 10.63 -25.20 2.93
N SER A 183 9.69 -24.43 2.38
CA SER A 183 8.69 -23.77 3.22
C SER A 183 7.97 -24.84 4.05
N PRO A 184 7.77 -24.67 5.39
CA PRO A 184 7.01 -25.62 6.20
C PRO A 184 5.59 -25.85 5.67
N ASP A 185 5.00 -24.81 5.05
CA ASP A 185 3.61 -24.77 4.57
C ASP A 185 3.46 -24.40 3.08
N GLY A 186 4.55 -24.47 2.29
CA GLY A 186 4.54 -24.05 0.87
C GLY A 186 5.09 -25.10 -0.08
N PRO A 187 4.72 -25.05 -1.38
CA PRO A 187 5.29 -25.95 -2.38
C PRO A 187 6.81 -25.80 -2.42
N LYS A 188 7.54 -26.93 -2.47
CA LYS A 188 9.00 -26.94 -2.60
C LYS A 188 9.39 -26.28 -3.92
N VAL A 189 9.79 -25.00 -3.87
CA VAL A 189 10.31 -24.28 -5.03
C VAL A 189 11.80 -24.60 -5.15
N LYS A 190 12.14 -25.40 -6.14
CA LYS A 190 13.52 -25.81 -6.43
C LYS A 190 14.36 -24.55 -6.73
N GLY A 191 15.42 -24.30 -5.98
CA GLY A 191 16.38 -23.22 -6.25
C GLY A 191 16.21 -21.92 -5.44
N ARG A 192 15.26 -21.85 -4.50
CA ARG A 192 15.16 -20.75 -3.53
C ARG A 192 16.15 -20.99 -2.38
N LYS A 193 17.02 -20.01 -2.11
CA LYS A 193 17.98 -20.03 -1.00
C LYS A 193 17.41 -19.30 0.21
N MET A 194 17.65 -19.81 1.40
CA MET A 194 17.28 -19.19 2.66
C MET A 194 18.51 -19.04 3.55
N TYR A 195 18.74 -17.81 4.00
CA TYR A 195 19.79 -17.42 4.91
C TYR A 195 19.13 -17.07 6.24
N ARG A 196 19.39 -17.84 7.29
CA ARG A 196 18.86 -17.57 8.63
C ARG A 196 19.97 -17.01 9.52
N LEU A 197 19.72 -15.83 10.09
CA LEU A 197 20.70 -15.10 10.89
C LEU A 197 20.99 -15.84 12.20
N GLY A 198 22.27 -16.17 12.43
CA GLY A 198 22.74 -16.82 13.66
C GLY A 198 22.86 -15.87 14.86
N GLU A 199 23.51 -16.34 15.93
CA GLU A 199 23.67 -15.60 17.19
C GLU A 199 24.58 -14.36 17.08
N ALA A 200 25.65 -14.45 16.28
CA ALA A 200 26.62 -13.36 16.04
C ALA A 200 26.87 -13.09 14.55
N GLY A 201 25.98 -13.61 13.70
CA GLY A 201 26.11 -13.50 12.25
C GLY A 201 25.62 -12.15 11.71
N ASP A 202 26.12 -11.79 10.55
CA ASP A 202 25.65 -10.73 9.68
C ASP A 202 25.43 -11.30 8.28
N ILE A 203 24.35 -10.84 7.65
CA ILE A 203 24.02 -11.17 6.26
C ILE A 203 24.12 -9.86 5.49
N THR A 204 25.02 -9.81 4.52
CA THR A 204 25.18 -8.65 3.63
C THR A 204 24.73 -9.04 2.22
N LEU A 205 23.83 -8.24 1.64
CA LEU A 205 23.25 -8.40 0.31
C LEU A 205 23.78 -7.27 -0.59
N GLU A 206 24.30 -7.62 -1.76
CA GLU A 206 24.61 -6.68 -2.83
C GLU A 206 23.38 -6.60 -3.76
N LEU A 207 22.79 -5.41 -3.87
CA LEU A 207 21.50 -5.18 -4.52
C LEU A 207 21.69 -4.32 -5.78
N GLY A 208 21.29 -4.87 -6.92
CA GLY A 208 21.22 -4.14 -8.19
C GLY A 208 19.78 -3.68 -8.48
N PRO A 209 19.57 -2.43 -8.92
CA PRO A 209 18.23 -1.94 -9.25
C PRO A 209 17.66 -2.68 -10.48
N LEU A 210 16.36 -2.96 -10.46
CA LEU A 210 15.66 -3.57 -11.61
C LEU A 210 15.42 -2.57 -12.74
N LYS A 211 15.36 -1.27 -12.40
CA LYS A 211 15.14 -0.16 -13.31
C LYS A 211 16.22 0.89 -13.08
N GLU A 212 16.85 1.37 -14.13
CA GLU A 212 17.97 2.32 -14.03
C GLU A 212 17.58 3.69 -13.46
N LYS A 213 16.28 4.02 -13.50
CA LYS A 213 15.75 5.30 -13.04
C LYS A 213 14.63 5.13 -12.01
N THR A 214 14.53 6.09 -11.11
CA THR A 214 13.41 6.25 -10.17
C THR A 214 12.15 6.76 -10.89
N ASN A 215 11.03 6.77 -10.17
CA ASN A 215 9.77 7.38 -10.58
C ASN A 215 9.83 8.91 -10.73
N PHE A 216 10.97 9.54 -10.39
CA PHE A 216 11.24 10.97 -10.57
C PHE A 216 12.36 11.24 -11.58
N ASP A 217 12.66 10.28 -12.47
CA ASP A 217 13.66 10.37 -13.53
C ASP A 217 15.11 10.60 -13.05
N THR A 218 15.39 10.31 -11.77
CA THR A 218 16.76 10.28 -11.24
C THR A 218 17.38 8.91 -11.38
N GLU A 219 18.70 8.83 -11.44
CA GLU A 219 19.42 7.54 -11.41
C GLU A 219 19.07 6.74 -10.14
N ALA A 220 18.80 5.45 -10.32
CA ALA A 220 18.60 4.50 -9.25
C ALA A 220 19.97 3.93 -8.82
N TRP A 221 20.24 3.96 -7.52
CA TRP A 221 21.55 3.57 -7.00
C TRP A 221 21.68 2.07 -6.81
N SER A 222 22.90 1.53 -6.97
CA SER A 222 23.22 0.22 -6.40
C SER A 222 23.27 0.33 -4.88
N LEU A 223 22.81 -0.71 -4.18
CA LEU A 223 22.70 -0.70 -2.72
C LEU A 223 23.38 -1.91 -2.10
N ARG A 224 23.75 -1.76 -0.84
CA ARG A 224 24.13 -2.84 0.06
C ARG A 224 23.15 -2.87 1.22
N ALA A 225 22.56 -4.03 1.49
CA ALA A 225 21.74 -4.26 2.67
C ALA A 225 22.48 -5.16 3.66
N ARG A 226 22.73 -4.68 4.88
CA ARG A 226 23.37 -5.43 5.95
C ARG A 226 22.36 -5.71 7.06
N VAL A 227 22.17 -6.99 7.37
CA VAL A 227 21.26 -7.48 8.39
C VAL A 227 22.08 -8.02 9.54
N GLN A 228 21.90 -7.45 10.73
CA GLN A 228 22.68 -7.75 11.92
C GLN A 228 21.78 -7.95 13.13
N ARG A 229 22.28 -8.74 14.08
CA ARG A 229 21.70 -8.85 15.42
C ARG A 229 22.59 -8.07 16.37
N GLY A 230 22.01 -7.09 17.07
CA GLY A 230 22.67 -6.36 18.13
C GLY A 230 22.22 -6.81 19.51
N GLY A 231 22.83 -6.23 20.54
CA GLY A 231 22.44 -6.44 21.94
C GLY A 231 21.00 -6.01 22.23
N ASN A 232 20.47 -6.47 23.37
CA ASN A 232 19.11 -6.18 23.84
C ASN A 232 17.99 -6.61 22.86
N ASP A 233 18.16 -7.70 22.11
CA ASP A 233 17.18 -8.20 21.13
C ASP A 233 16.80 -7.17 20.05
N VAL A 234 17.79 -6.41 19.57
CA VAL A 234 17.60 -5.47 18.46
C VAL A 234 18.13 -6.09 17.17
N VAL A 235 17.30 -6.12 16.13
CA VAL A 235 17.70 -6.46 14.77
C VAL A 235 17.91 -5.17 14.00
N ARG A 236 19.04 -5.07 13.29
CA ARG A 236 19.35 -3.95 12.40
C ARG A 236 19.25 -4.39 10.96
N VAL A 237 18.52 -3.62 10.16
CA VAL A 237 18.51 -3.71 8.69
C VAL A 237 19.01 -2.38 8.16
N LEU A 238 20.28 -2.36 7.75
CA LEU A 238 20.96 -1.20 7.22
C LEU A 238 20.95 -1.26 5.69
N VAL A 239 20.32 -0.31 5.02
CA VAL A 239 20.32 -0.21 3.55
C VAL A 239 21.05 1.07 3.15
N PHE A 240 22.06 0.96 2.29
CA PHE A 240 22.87 2.11 1.89
C PHE A 240 23.46 1.98 0.49
N SER A 241 23.79 3.11 -0.12
CA SER A 241 24.59 3.12 -1.36
C SER A 241 26.09 2.98 -1.03
N PRO A 242 26.81 1.98 -1.56
CA PRO A 242 28.23 1.79 -1.28
C PRO A 242 29.13 2.85 -1.92
N GLU A 243 28.59 3.67 -2.83
CA GLU A 243 29.31 4.77 -3.49
C GLU A 243 29.35 6.05 -2.63
N HIS A 244 28.53 6.10 -1.58
CA HIS A 244 28.39 7.27 -0.74
C HIS A 244 28.86 6.97 0.68
N ASP A 245 29.79 7.77 1.16
CA ASP A 245 30.25 7.66 2.54
C ASP A 245 29.13 8.04 3.51
N PHE A 246 29.08 7.31 4.62
CA PHE A 246 28.24 7.63 5.76
C PHE A 246 28.97 7.27 7.05
N LEU A 247 28.60 7.93 8.13
CA LEU A 247 29.09 7.57 9.46
C LEU A 247 28.22 6.43 9.99
N ASP A 248 28.76 5.21 9.95
CA ASP A 248 28.18 4.08 10.66
C ASP A 248 28.41 4.28 12.17
N ASP A 249 27.47 3.82 13.00
CA ASP A 249 27.69 3.79 14.43
C ASP A 249 28.36 2.48 14.86
N ASP A 250 28.83 2.43 16.10
CA ASP A 250 29.38 1.22 16.71
C ASP A 250 28.26 0.22 17.08
N PHE A 251 27.32 -0.02 16.15
CA PHE A 251 26.35 -1.10 16.28
C PHE A 251 27.09 -2.42 16.14
N ALA A 252 27.64 -2.90 17.26
CA ALA A 252 28.32 -4.17 17.32
C ALA A 252 27.28 -5.29 17.24
N ALA A 253 27.57 -6.28 16.38
CA ALA A 253 26.88 -7.55 16.47
C ALA A 253 27.29 -8.21 17.78
N GLU A 254 26.37 -8.31 18.74
CA GLU A 254 26.66 -8.90 20.03
C GLU A 254 26.01 -10.29 20.13
N PRO A 255 26.79 -11.34 20.47
CA PRO A 255 26.23 -12.66 20.69
C PRO A 255 25.27 -12.62 21.88
N ALA A 256 23.98 -12.83 21.61
CA ALA A 256 22.97 -13.01 22.64
C ALA A 256 22.74 -14.50 22.88
N SER A 257 22.82 -14.94 24.14
CA SER A 257 22.57 -16.35 24.53
C SER A 257 21.13 -16.80 24.28
N SER A 258 20.22 -15.84 24.11
CA SER A 258 18.83 -16.06 23.77
C SER A 258 18.32 -14.84 23.02
N TYR A 259 17.53 -15.07 21.97
CA TYR A 259 16.89 -14.00 21.23
C TYR A 259 15.41 -14.26 21.02
N GLN A 260 14.64 -13.19 20.86
CA GLN A 260 13.18 -13.26 20.66
C GLN A 260 12.75 -13.21 19.20
N LEU A 261 13.57 -12.61 18.34
CA LEU A 261 13.29 -12.42 16.91
C LEU A 261 14.21 -13.30 16.07
N ASP A 262 13.61 -14.10 15.20
CA ASP A 262 14.29 -14.80 14.11
C ASP A 262 14.34 -13.91 12.88
N VAL A 263 15.45 -13.98 12.13
CA VAL A 263 15.60 -13.19 10.91
C VAL A 263 16.00 -14.13 9.78
N THR A 264 15.22 -14.09 8.70
CA THR A 264 15.47 -14.89 7.51
C THR A 264 15.51 -13.98 6.29
N VAL A 265 16.48 -14.25 5.42
CA VAL A 265 16.54 -13.66 4.09
C VAL A 265 16.30 -14.77 3.07
N THR A 266 15.24 -14.66 2.28
CA THR A 266 15.02 -15.58 1.16
C THR A 266 15.44 -14.93 -0.15
N GLN A 267 16.07 -15.71 -1.03
CA GLN A 267 16.46 -15.30 -2.37
C GLN A 267 15.88 -16.30 -3.38
N ASP A 268 15.10 -15.79 -4.33
CA ASP A 268 14.48 -16.55 -5.40
C ASP A 268 15.41 -16.70 -6.60
N LEU A 269 15.05 -17.58 -7.54
CA LEU A 269 15.84 -17.84 -8.74
C LEU A 269 16.06 -16.59 -9.60
N ASP A 270 15.07 -15.70 -9.65
CA ASP A 270 15.13 -14.45 -10.41
C ASP A 270 15.93 -13.35 -9.69
N GLY A 271 16.42 -13.64 -8.47
CA GLY A 271 17.16 -12.72 -7.61
C GLY A 271 16.29 -11.84 -6.73
N ASP A 272 14.96 -11.98 -6.79
CA ASP A 272 14.03 -11.34 -5.86
C ASP A 272 14.32 -11.82 -4.43
N PHE A 273 14.18 -10.93 -3.46
CA PHE A 273 14.50 -11.22 -2.08
C PHE A 273 13.45 -10.72 -1.11
N ASN A 274 13.44 -11.32 0.08
CA ASN A 274 12.62 -10.88 1.18
C ASN A 274 13.41 -10.98 2.48
N ILE A 275 13.34 -9.92 3.29
CA ILE A 275 13.83 -9.94 4.67
C ILE A 275 12.60 -10.10 5.56
N THR A 276 12.50 -11.24 6.23
CA THR A 276 11.42 -11.55 7.16
C THR A 276 11.96 -11.60 8.58
N VAL A 277 11.33 -10.84 9.47
CA VAL A 277 11.58 -10.87 10.91
C VAL A 277 10.36 -11.52 11.58
N THR A 278 10.61 -12.59 12.32
CA THR A 278 9.56 -13.43 12.93
C THR A 278 9.79 -13.55 14.43
N ARG A 279 8.73 -13.42 15.23
CA ARG A 279 8.80 -13.71 16.65
C ARG A 279 8.91 -15.21 16.88
N LEU A 280 9.94 -15.65 17.59
CA LEU A 280 10.17 -17.06 17.88
C LEU A 280 9.09 -17.69 18.76
N ALA A 281 8.60 -16.95 19.76
CA ALA A 281 7.62 -17.46 20.72
C ALA A 281 6.26 -17.78 20.10
N THR A 282 5.86 -17.04 19.05
CA THR A 282 4.51 -17.13 18.44
C THR A 282 4.55 -17.61 17.00
N GLY A 283 5.70 -17.58 16.33
CA GLY A 283 5.82 -17.78 14.89
C GLY A 283 5.24 -16.63 14.05
N GLU A 284 4.88 -15.51 14.69
CA GLU A 284 4.25 -14.38 14.03
C GLU A 284 5.28 -13.50 13.31
N VAL A 285 4.96 -13.13 12.07
CA VAL A 285 5.81 -12.24 11.28
C VAL A 285 5.58 -10.79 11.70
N VAL A 286 6.62 -10.14 12.24
CA VAL A 286 6.55 -8.76 12.72
C VAL A 286 6.93 -7.73 11.66
N LEU A 287 7.78 -8.12 10.70
CA LEU A 287 8.20 -7.28 9.58
C LEU A 287 8.55 -8.12 8.35
N GLU A 288 8.12 -7.66 7.17
CA GLU A 288 8.56 -8.19 5.86
C GLU A 288 8.79 -7.05 4.87
N THR A 289 9.76 -7.23 3.97
CA THR A 289 10.10 -6.26 2.92
C THR A 289 9.60 -6.67 1.53
N ILE A 290 8.87 -7.78 1.40
CA ILE A 290 8.40 -8.29 0.09
C ILE A 290 7.31 -7.43 -0.56
N PHE A 291 6.60 -6.62 0.22
CA PHE A 291 5.47 -5.82 -0.27
C PHE A 291 5.93 -4.43 -0.67
N GLY A 292 5.35 -3.92 -1.77
CA GLY A 292 5.58 -2.56 -2.24
C GLY A 292 6.86 -2.41 -3.08
N PRO A 293 7.11 -1.19 -3.59
CA PRO A 293 8.36 -0.89 -4.28
C PRO A 293 9.52 -0.73 -3.30
N MET A 294 10.74 -0.88 -3.81
CA MET A 294 11.95 -0.41 -3.15
C MET A 294 12.69 0.48 -4.15
N ILE A 295 12.81 1.77 -3.82
CA ILE A 295 13.39 2.80 -4.70
C ILE A 295 14.44 3.53 -3.90
N TYR A 296 15.63 3.72 -4.46
CA TYR A 296 16.65 4.59 -3.89
C TYR A 296 17.33 5.34 -5.04
N GLY A 297 17.41 6.65 -4.90
CA GLY A 297 18.15 7.54 -5.77
C GLY A 297 18.45 8.83 -5.02
N ARG A 298 19.03 9.80 -5.73
CA ARG A 298 19.50 11.06 -5.16
C ARG A 298 18.45 11.81 -4.36
N ASP A 299 17.28 11.98 -4.96
CA ASP A 299 16.25 12.90 -4.48
C ASP A 299 15.00 12.16 -4.00
N PHE A 300 15.03 10.82 -4.00
CA PHE A 300 13.90 10.00 -3.57
C PHE A 300 14.33 8.59 -3.13
N ALA A 301 13.91 8.20 -1.94
CA ALA A 301 14.00 6.85 -1.43
C ALA A 301 12.63 6.41 -0.89
N GLU A 302 12.22 5.19 -1.22
CA GLU A 302 10.99 4.55 -0.75
C GLU A 302 11.28 3.09 -0.34
N LEU A 303 10.79 2.72 0.84
CA LEU A 303 10.80 1.35 1.33
C LEU A 303 9.47 1.08 2.04
N THR A 304 8.90 -0.08 1.73
CA THR A 304 7.66 -0.55 2.36
C THR A 304 7.94 -1.74 3.26
N THR A 305 7.32 -1.74 4.44
CA THR A 305 7.38 -2.86 5.38
C THR A 305 5.97 -3.28 5.78
N ARG A 306 5.65 -4.56 5.66
CA ARG A 306 4.40 -5.11 6.20
C ARG A 306 4.46 -5.17 7.73
N ILE A 307 3.34 -4.88 8.38
CA ILE A 307 3.19 -4.95 9.84
C ILE A 307 2.05 -5.92 10.21
N PRO A 308 2.08 -6.54 11.40
CA PRO A 308 1.11 -7.57 11.79
C PRO A 308 -0.31 -7.04 12.00
N THR A 309 -0.47 -5.83 12.55
CA THR A 309 -1.78 -5.23 12.86
C THR A 309 -1.84 -3.74 12.50
N GLN A 310 -3.05 -3.18 12.46
CA GLN A 310 -3.28 -1.74 12.27
C GLN A 310 -3.13 -0.92 13.57
N GLN A 311 -2.69 -1.53 14.67
CA GLN A 311 -2.54 -0.85 15.97
C GLN A 311 -1.11 -0.31 16.10
N LEU A 312 -0.85 0.84 15.49
CA LEU A 312 0.46 1.50 15.45
C LEU A 312 0.45 2.78 16.29
N TYR A 313 1.50 2.96 17.10
CA TYR A 313 1.65 4.10 18.00
C TYR A 313 3.04 4.73 17.85
N GLY A 314 3.12 6.07 17.86
CA GLY A 314 4.38 6.80 17.85
C GLY A 314 4.47 7.83 16.72
N LEU A 315 5.65 7.89 16.10
CA LEU A 315 5.99 8.74 14.95
C LEU A 315 5.83 10.24 15.21
N GLY A 316 6.33 10.71 16.35
CA GLY A 316 6.17 12.10 16.79
C GLY A 316 7.11 13.11 16.09
N LEU A 317 6.95 14.41 16.31
CA LEU A 317 5.85 15.03 17.04
C LEU A 317 4.61 15.10 16.13
N ARG A 318 3.48 14.53 16.56
CA ARG A 318 2.18 14.63 15.85
C ARG A 318 1.22 15.40 16.74
N ARG A 319 0.37 16.23 16.14
CA ARG A 319 -0.80 16.80 16.81
C ARG A 319 -2.07 16.27 16.14
N ASN A 320 -2.36 14.99 16.39
CA ASN A 320 -3.57 14.32 15.94
C ASN A 320 -4.57 14.19 17.11
N PHE A 321 -5.87 14.22 16.81
CA PHE A 321 -6.92 13.90 17.81
C PHE A 321 -6.94 12.41 18.18
N HIS A 322 -6.34 11.55 17.34
CA HIS A 322 -6.27 10.11 17.54
C HIS A 322 -4.81 9.63 17.57
N PHE A 323 -4.51 8.72 18.49
CA PHE A 323 -3.20 8.07 18.60
C PHE A 323 -2.94 7.09 17.46
N GLU A 324 -4.00 6.44 16.96
CA GLU A 324 -3.92 5.43 15.90
C GLU A 324 -4.07 6.05 14.50
N PRO A 325 -3.24 5.64 13.53
CA PRO A 325 -3.40 5.94 12.11
C PRO A 325 -4.76 5.54 11.52
N ASN A 326 -5.28 6.35 10.59
CA ASN A 326 -6.37 5.93 9.72
C ASN A 326 -5.82 5.26 8.45
N TYR A 327 -5.84 3.92 8.45
CA TYR A 327 -5.36 3.10 7.32
C TYR A 327 -6.24 3.23 6.07
N LYS A 328 -7.54 3.52 6.23
CA LYS A 328 -8.45 3.74 5.10
C LYS A 328 -8.12 5.06 4.40
N HIS A 329 -7.80 6.10 5.16
CA HIS A 329 -7.41 7.41 4.62
C HIS A 329 -5.95 7.47 4.18
N ARG A 330 -5.17 6.41 4.45
CA ARG A 330 -3.74 6.32 4.14
C ARG A 330 -2.97 7.47 4.73
N ASP A 331 -3.19 7.73 6.02
CA ASP A 331 -2.56 8.83 6.72
C ASP A 331 -1.03 8.82 6.51
N ARG A 332 -0.48 10.01 6.31
CA ARG A 332 0.95 10.25 6.07
C ARG A 332 1.43 11.38 6.94
N TRP A 333 2.67 11.28 7.39
CA TRP A 333 3.25 12.23 8.32
C TRP A 333 4.64 12.62 7.86
N PRO A 334 4.81 13.88 7.43
CA PRO A 334 6.15 14.43 7.22
C PRO A 334 6.84 14.62 8.56
N LEU A 335 8.03 14.04 8.71
CA LEU A 335 8.89 14.16 9.87
C LEU A 335 10.09 15.02 9.47
N PHE A 336 9.94 16.32 9.70
CA PHE A 336 10.96 17.33 9.46
C PHE A 336 10.80 18.43 10.50
N THR A 337 11.91 18.81 11.14
CA THR A 337 11.88 19.84 12.20
C THR A 337 11.58 21.20 11.58
N GLN A 338 10.40 21.75 11.89
CA GLN A 338 9.99 23.06 11.39
C GLN A 338 9.36 23.88 12.51
N GLU A 339 9.76 25.14 12.60
CA GLU A 339 9.05 26.15 13.39
C GLU A 339 7.87 26.67 12.57
N THR A 340 6.65 26.39 13.01
CA THR A 340 5.44 26.98 12.41
C THR A 340 4.50 27.49 13.50
N THR A 341 3.93 28.67 13.30
CA THR A 341 2.84 29.17 14.13
C THR A 341 1.55 28.41 13.81
N TYR A 342 0.92 27.88 14.85
CA TYR A 342 -0.36 27.17 14.72
C TYR A 342 -1.49 28.18 14.52
N MET A 343 -2.13 28.16 13.36
CA MET A 343 -3.44 28.79 13.17
C MET A 343 -4.51 27.70 13.36
N VAL A 344 -5.31 27.81 14.42
CA VAL A 344 -6.59 27.07 14.52
C VAL A 344 -7.59 27.79 13.62
N ASP A 345 -7.35 27.80 12.31
CA ASP A 345 -8.45 27.95 11.38
C ASP A 345 -8.85 26.56 10.87
N ASN A 346 -10.14 26.39 10.64
CA ASN A 346 -10.78 25.10 10.43
C ASN A 346 -10.41 24.44 9.09
N THR A 347 -9.35 24.91 8.43
CA THR A 347 -9.02 24.56 7.04
C THR A 347 -7.55 24.27 6.77
N THR A 348 -6.62 24.61 7.67
CA THR A 348 -5.19 24.34 7.45
C THR A 348 -4.49 23.81 8.71
N VAL A 349 -4.30 22.49 8.77
CA VAL A 349 -3.36 21.90 9.74
C VAL A 349 -1.95 22.13 9.20
N ALA A 350 -1.34 23.26 9.56
CA ALA A 350 0.10 23.40 9.41
C ALA A 350 0.77 22.38 10.34
N SER A 351 1.29 21.30 9.76
CA SER A 351 2.02 20.21 10.41
C SER A 351 3.45 20.63 10.78
N GLY A 352 3.58 21.76 11.50
CA GLY A 352 4.86 22.12 12.11
C GLY A 352 5.21 21.14 13.20
N ASN A 353 6.14 20.26 12.89
CA ASN A 353 6.68 19.31 13.85
C ASN A 353 7.96 19.92 14.42
N SER A 354 7.92 20.45 15.64
CA SER A 354 9.12 20.95 16.33
C SER A 354 10.14 19.84 16.66
N GLY A 355 9.77 18.57 16.43
CA GLY A 355 10.63 17.40 16.59
C GLY A 355 10.26 16.32 15.58
N ALA A 356 11.26 15.55 15.15
CA ALA A 356 11.11 14.41 14.24
C ALA A 356 11.57 13.13 14.95
N HIS A 357 10.64 12.20 15.14
CA HIS A 357 10.83 10.93 15.83
C HIS A 357 10.27 9.80 14.97
N PRO A 358 11.01 9.32 13.96
CA PRO A 358 10.63 8.19 13.09
C PRO A 358 10.74 6.85 13.83
N PHE A 359 10.03 6.74 14.95
CA PHE A 359 9.92 5.56 15.80
C PHE A 359 8.45 5.20 16.02
N TYR A 360 8.10 3.93 15.87
CA TYR A 360 6.78 3.43 16.23
C TYR A 360 6.85 2.12 17.00
N MET A 361 5.75 1.82 17.69
CA MET A 361 5.44 0.52 18.27
C MET A 361 4.19 -0.03 17.58
N ASN A 362 4.14 -1.33 17.34
CA ASN A 362 2.99 -1.98 16.74
C ASN A 362 2.64 -3.25 17.52
N PHE A 363 1.35 -3.43 17.78
CA PHE A 363 0.86 -4.66 18.41
C PHE A 363 0.93 -5.82 17.42
N GLU A 364 1.27 -6.98 17.95
CA GLU A 364 1.11 -8.24 17.24
C GLU A 364 -0.31 -8.77 17.40
N LYS A 365 -0.70 -9.69 16.52
CA LYS A 365 -2.00 -10.38 16.60
C LYS A 365 -2.09 -11.19 17.88
N THR A 366 -0.97 -11.76 18.33
CA THR A 366 -0.91 -12.44 19.62
C THR A 366 -0.97 -11.42 20.76
N PRO A 367 -1.99 -11.47 21.63
CA PRO A 367 -2.15 -10.47 22.69
C PRO A 367 -0.95 -10.43 23.64
N GLY A 368 -0.58 -9.20 24.04
CA GLY A 368 0.54 -8.98 24.96
C GLY A 368 1.92 -8.90 24.31
N TYR A 369 2.01 -9.12 22.99
CA TYR A 369 3.23 -8.92 22.22
C TYR A 369 3.16 -7.65 21.37
N MET A 370 4.30 -7.01 21.27
CA MET A 370 4.53 -5.88 20.39
C MET A 370 6.02 -5.75 20.11
N TYR A 371 6.32 -5.06 19.02
CA TYR A 371 7.67 -4.72 18.62
C TYR A 371 7.76 -3.21 18.37
N GLY A 372 9.00 -2.70 18.37
CA GLY A 372 9.28 -1.33 17.96
C GLY A 372 10.09 -1.31 16.68
N LEU A 373 9.91 -0.24 15.89
CA LEU A 373 10.78 0.07 14.78
C LEU A 373 11.23 1.52 14.88
N TYR A 374 12.53 1.75 14.84
CA TYR A 374 13.14 3.07 14.74
C TYR A 374 13.93 3.17 13.44
N LEU A 375 13.56 4.13 12.58
CA LEU A 375 14.37 4.49 11.42
C LEU A 375 15.37 5.56 11.86
N ARG A 376 16.64 5.19 12.02
CA ARG A 376 17.69 6.15 12.35
C ARG A 376 18.07 6.94 11.11
N THR A 377 17.48 8.12 10.98
CA THR A 377 17.81 9.11 9.96
C THR A 377 17.65 10.52 10.50
N SER A 378 18.50 11.44 10.02
CA SER A 378 18.33 12.88 10.20
C SER A 378 17.74 13.56 8.96
N ALA A 379 17.57 12.81 7.87
CA ALA A 379 16.98 13.33 6.66
C ALA A 379 15.45 13.48 6.80
N PRO A 380 14.83 14.41 6.05
CA PRO A 380 13.38 14.49 5.98
C PRO A 380 12.78 13.16 5.51
N VAL A 381 11.81 12.65 6.26
CA VAL A 381 11.11 11.41 5.94
C VAL A 381 9.61 11.58 6.15
N GLU A 382 8.81 11.19 5.17
CA GLU A 382 7.38 10.94 5.31
C GLU A 382 7.19 9.47 5.67
N VAL A 383 6.40 9.22 6.71
CA VAL A 383 5.95 7.87 7.06
C VAL A 383 4.46 7.81 6.82
N GLY A 384 3.98 6.84 6.04
CA GLY A 384 2.58 6.64 5.73
C GLY A 384 2.11 5.22 6.00
N VAL A 385 0.79 5.04 6.10
CA VAL A 385 0.16 3.71 6.25
C VAL A 385 -0.72 3.37 5.05
N VAL A 386 -0.90 2.07 4.76
CA VAL A 386 -1.79 1.59 3.69
C VAL A 386 -2.72 0.48 4.19
N PRO A 387 -3.92 0.27 3.59
CA PRO A 387 -4.95 -0.62 4.15
C PRO A 387 -4.49 -2.06 4.35
N ILE A 388 -3.65 -2.58 3.46
CA ILE A 388 -2.89 -3.80 3.77
C ILE A 388 -1.89 -3.41 4.85
N PRO A 389 -2.03 -3.85 6.11
CA PRO A 389 -1.29 -3.27 7.23
C PRO A 389 0.21 -3.25 6.91
N ALA A 390 0.69 -2.07 6.54
CA ALA A 390 2.04 -1.84 6.08
C ALA A 390 2.35 -0.35 6.26
N VAL A 391 3.62 -0.10 6.49
CA VAL A 391 4.20 1.22 6.64
C VAL A 391 5.03 1.49 5.40
N VAL A 392 4.76 2.63 4.77
CA VAL A 392 5.53 3.14 3.63
C VAL A 392 6.35 4.29 4.15
N PHE A 393 7.66 4.18 4.01
CA PHE A 393 8.58 5.25 4.31
C PHE A 393 9.00 5.88 3.00
N ARG A 394 9.03 7.20 2.94
CA ARG A 394 9.49 7.99 1.80
C ARG A 394 10.38 9.11 2.27
N GLY A 395 11.47 9.38 1.61
CA GLY A 395 12.33 10.47 2.02
C GLY A 395 13.48 10.65 1.08
N VAL A 396 14.54 11.23 1.62
CA VAL A 396 15.81 11.43 0.92
C VAL A 396 16.94 10.88 1.77
N GLY A 397 18.09 10.64 1.15
CA GLY A 397 19.30 10.22 1.84
C GLY A 397 19.90 8.94 1.26
N THR A 398 21.16 8.74 1.59
CA THR A 398 22.00 7.64 1.09
C THR A 398 21.95 6.39 1.97
N LEU A 399 21.33 6.50 3.15
CA LEU A 399 21.36 5.51 4.22
C LEU A 399 20.00 5.44 4.93
N TRP A 400 19.48 4.23 5.09
CA TRP A 400 18.31 3.93 5.88
C TRP A 400 18.63 2.82 6.88
N ASP A 401 18.66 3.16 8.16
CA ASP A 401 19.03 2.27 9.27
C ASP A 401 17.79 1.91 10.09
N LEU A 402 17.16 0.77 9.77
CA LEU A 402 15.97 0.29 10.46
C LEU A 402 16.39 -0.57 11.65
N ARG A 403 15.96 -0.18 12.85
CA ARG A 403 16.22 -0.90 14.11
C ARG A 403 14.92 -1.46 14.66
N ILE A 404 14.81 -2.79 14.63
CA ILE A 404 13.65 -3.55 15.06
C ILE A 404 13.90 -4.06 16.48
N MET A 405 13.06 -3.67 17.41
CA MET A 405 13.15 -3.94 18.85
C MET A 405 12.12 -5.00 19.23
N ALA A 406 12.56 -6.11 19.84
CA ALA A 406 11.71 -7.25 20.09
C ALA A 406 10.60 -7.09 21.14
N GLY A 407 10.68 -6.10 22.04
CA GLY A 407 9.74 -6.02 23.16
C GLY A 407 9.91 -7.16 24.17
N PRO A 408 8.83 -7.77 24.69
CA PRO A 408 7.49 -7.86 24.09
C PRO A 408 6.45 -6.84 24.60
N THR A 409 6.75 -6.07 25.65
CA THR A 409 5.81 -5.09 26.23
C THR A 409 6.16 -3.63 25.85
N PRO A 410 5.22 -2.66 26.00
CA PRO A 410 5.51 -1.23 25.76
C PRO A 410 6.73 -0.72 26.52
N ARG A 411 6.88 -1.22 27.75
CA ARG A 411 8.00 -0.90 28.62
C ARG A 411 9.32 -1.41 28.06
N ASP A 412 9.34 -2.63 27.53
CA ASP A 412 10.56 -3.27 27.04
C ASP A 412 11.02 -2.64 25.73
N VAL A 413 10.08 -2.37 24.80
CA VAL A 413 10.39 -1.64 23.57
C VAL A 413 10.91 -0.23 23.88
N THR A 414 10.29 0.47 24.83
CA THR A 414 10.77 1.80 25.26
C THR A 414 12.17 1.73 25.89
N ARG A 415 12.47 0.69 26.67
CA ARG A 415 13.81 0.46 27.24
C ARG A 415 14.86 0.19 26.15
N GLN A 416 14.53 -0.66 25.17
CA GLN A 416 15.39 -0.95 24.03
C GLN A 416 15.65 0.32 23.22
N TYR A 417 14.60 1.08 22.90
CA TYR A 417 14.71 2.35 22.19
C TYR A 417 15.60 3.36 22.90
N THR A 418 15.32 3.66 24.18
CA THR A 418 16.09 4.62 24.98
C THR A 418 17.51 4.15 25.31
N SER A 419 17.79 2.83 25.23
CA SER A 419 19.18 2.35 25.30
C SER A 419 20.01 2.75 24.08
N MET A 420 19.37 2.95 22.92
CA MET A 420 20.04 3.35 21.67
C MET A 420 20.08 4.87 21.50
N VAL A 421 18.98 5.57 21.76
CA VAL A 421 18.90 7.03 21.53
C VAL A 421 19.33 7.86 22.75
N GLY A 422 19.65 7.21 23.87
CA GLY A 422 19.94 7.86 25.14
C GLY A 422 18.74 7.85 26.08
N ARG A 423 19.02 7.59 27.36
CA ARG A 423 17.99 7.61 28.41
C ARG A 423 17.65 9.05 28.78
N PRO A 424 16.38 9.36 29.11
CA PRO A 424 16.01 10.68 29.61
C PRO A 424 16.87 11.07 30.81
N ALA A 425 17.34 12.33 30.82
CA ALA A 425 18.05 12.88 31.96
C ALA A 425 17.14 12.92 33.19
N MET A 426 17.71 12.66 34.38
CA MET A 426 16.96 12.81 35.62
C MET A 426 16.66 14.29 35.85
N PRO A 427 15.38 14.72 35.86
CA PRO A 427 15.06 16.11 36.10
C PRO A 427 15.43 16.48 37.54
N PRO A 428 15.89 17.71 37.81
CA PRO A 428 16.04 18.18 39.18
C PRO A 428 14.65 18.23 39.84
N TYR A 429 14.59 17.98 41.16
CA TYR A 429 13.31 17.84 41.88
C TYR A 429 12.38 19.04 41.70
N TRP A 430 12.92 20.26 41.68
CA TRP A 430 12.15 21.49 41.48
C TRP A 430 11.47 21.58 40.11
N ALA A 431 11.98 20.88 39.08
CA ALA A 431 11.38 20.90 37.74
C ALA A 431 10.05 20.14 37.67
N LEU A 432 9.77 19.28 38.67
CA LEU A 432 8.47 18.60 38.82
C LEU A 432 7.41 19.50 39.48
N GLY A 433 7.81 20.69 39.95
CA GLY A 433 6.90 21.70 40.50
C GLY A 433 6.08 22.42 39.42
N TYR A 434 5.24 23.35 39.87
CA TYR A 434 4.46 24.20 38.99
C TYR A 434 5.35 25.30 38.34
N HIS A 435 5.14 25.56 37.05
CA HIS A 435 5.85 26.59 36.29
C HIS A 435 4.87 27.64 35.78
N LEU A 436 5.17 28.92 36.00
CA LEU A 436 4.40 30.06 35.48
C LEU A 436 5.23 30.77 34.41
N CYS A 437 4.67 30.97 33.21
CA CYS A 437 5.34 31.61 32.09
C CYS A 437 4.36 32.45 31.25
N ARG A 438 4.84 33.56 30.68
CA ARG A 438 4.07 34.40 29.74
C ARG A 438 5.02 34.99 28.69
N SER A 439 4.60 34.95 27.41
CA SER A 439 5.29 35.66 26.33
C SER A 439 4.84 37.13 26.27
N GLY A 440 5.79 38.05 26.03
CA GLY A 440 5.49 39.45 25.72
C GLY A 440 5.31 40.43 26.89
N LEU A 441 5.85 40.15 28.08
CA LEU A 441 5.92 41.16 29.14
C LEU A 441 7.01 42.18 28.81
N ALA A 442 6.67 43.48 28.82
CA ALA A 442 7.68 44.52 28.74
C ALA A 442 8.46 44.56 30.08
N PRO A 443 9.77 44.84 30.11
CA PRO A 443 10.53 44.95 31.35
C PRO A 443 9.96 45.99 32.34
N SER A 444 9.19 46.96 31.83
CA SER A 444 8.50 48.00 32.59
C SER A 444 7.18 47.55 33.21
N ASP A 445 6.64 46.40 32.83
CA ASP A 445 5.44 45.85 33.44
C ASP A 445 5.83 45.28 34.81
N PHE A 446 5.59 46.06 35.86
CA PHE A 446 5.77 45.76 37.29
C PHE A 446 5.10 44.47 37.81
N SER A 447 4.65 43.56 36.95
CA SER A 447 3.67 42.54 37.27
C SER A 447 4.23 41.17 37.64
N VAL A 448 5.52 40.84 37.39
CA VAL A 448 6.03 39.49 37.73
C VAL A 448 5.91 39.21 39.23
N TYR A 449 6.29 40.17 40.07
CA TYR A 449 6.18 40.04 41.53
C TYR A 449 4.73 40.09 42.02
N GLU A 450 3.87 40.89 41.41
CA GLU A 450 2.43 40.94 41.74
C GLU A 450 1.72 39.62 41.38
N TYR A 451 2.00 39.04 40.20
CA TYR A 451 1.46 37.73 39.81
C TYR A 451 1.90 36.63 40.78
N VAL A 452 3.16 36.64 41.21
CA VAL A 452 3.67 35.70 42.21
C VAL A 452 2.96 35.91 43.56
N CYS A 453 2.84 37.15 44.04
CA CYS A 453 2.14 37.46 45.29
C CYS A 453 0.67 37.06 45.25
N MET A 454 -0.04 37.33 44.17
CA MET A 454 -1.46 37.00 44.03
C MET A 454 -1.68 35.49 44.00
N CYS A 455 -0.85 34.73 43.27
CA CYS A 455 -0.91 33.27 43.26
C CYS A 455 -0.60 32.64 44.64
N VAL A 456 0.39 33.16 45.36
CA VAL A 456 0.74 32.66 46.71
C VAL A 456 -0.39 32.95 47.70
N CYS A 457 -0.97 34.16 47.68
CA CYS A 457 -2.11 34.51 48.55
C CYS A 457 -3.34 33.64 48.27
N VAL A 458 -3.64 33.34 47.00
CA VAL A 458 -4.77 32.48 46.64
C VAL A 458 -4.54 31.03 47.08
N LEU A 459 -3.33 30.48 46.91
CA LEU A 459 -3.02 29.14 47.41
C LEU A 459 -3.14 29.07 48.95
N MET A 460 -2.65 30.09 49.67
CA MET A 460 -2.74 30.15 51.14
C MET A 460 -4.17 30.33 51.66
N CYS A 461 -5.10 30.89 50.87
CA CYS A 461 -6.51 30.99 51.24
C CYS A 461 -7.32 29.72 50.96
N ILE A 462 -6.82 28.81 50.11
CA ILE A 462 -7.51 27.56 49.73
C ILE A 462 -7.06 26.37 50.61
N THR A 463 -5.86 26.43 51.18
CA THR A 463 -5.35 25.51 52.22
C THR A 463 -5.82 25.92 53.60
#